data_AF-A0A8H3E488-F1
#
_entry.id   AF-A0A8H3E488-F1
#
_cell.length_a   1.000
_cell.length_b   1.000
_cell.length_c   1.000
_cell.angle_alpha   90.00
_cell.angle_beta   90.00
_cell.angle_gamma   90.00
#
_symmetry.space_group_name_H-M   'P 1'
#
loop_
_entity.id
_entity.type
_entity.pdbx_description
1 polymer ?
#
loop_
_entity_poly.entity_id
_entity_poly.type
_entity_poly.pdbx_seq_one_letter_code
_entity_poly.pdbx_strand_id
1 'polypeptide(L)'
;MYNNYFNSITGHALDPATGSRVLAEGNYFNAVKTPSTGDTAGTVFAPTSSTMNAQCSSTLGRNCVANTLTGGSGTLPNAASTAAISAFAASVVKSASVMDPASVPSYALANAGLGIIN
;
A
#
# COMPACT_ATOMS: atom_id res chain seq x y z
N MET A 1 5.00 -2.94 -0.74
CA MET A 1 4.14 -3.56 0.29
C MET A 1 2.74 -3.73 -0.25
N TYR A 2 2.16 -4.92 -0.09
CA TYR A 2 0.79 -5.16 -0.53
C TYR A 2 0.01 -6.02 0.47
N ASN A 3 -1.32 -5.84 0.52
CA ASN A 3 -2.26 -6.60 1.35
C ASN A 3 -1.94 -6.68 2.85
N ASN A 4 -1.50 -5.57 3.44
CA ASN A 4 -1.31 -5.44 4.88
C ASN A 4 -2.54 -4.83 5.56
N TYR A 5 -2.83 -5.25 6.79
CA TYR A 5 -3.87 -4.67 7.64
C TYR A 5 -3.26 -3.78 8.72
N PHE A 6 -3.36 -2.46 8.54
CA PHE A 6 -2.95 -1.46 9.52
C PHE A 6 -4.17 -1.08 10.36
N ASN A 7 -4.16 -1.40 11.66
CA ASN A 7 -5.33 -1.25 12.50
C ASN A 7 -5.02 -0.50 13.80
N SER A 8 -5.86 0.48 14.15
CA SER A 8 -5.85 1.19 15.44
C SER A 8 -4.49 1.83 15.78
N ILE A 9 -3.88 2.51 14.81
CA ILE A 9 -2.60 3.20 14.99
C ILE A 9 -2.86 4.66 15.37
N THR A 10 -2.45 5.06 16.57
CA THR A 10 -2.64 6.42 17.09
C THR A 10 -1.54 7.41 16.64
N GLY A 11 -0.44 6.90 16.09
CA GLY A 11 0.66 7.67 15.50
C GLY A 11 0.60 7.65 13.96
N HIS A 12 1.74 7.33 13.33
CA HIS A 12 1.85 7.17 11.88
C HIS A 12 2.23 5.74 11.48
N ALA A 13 1.88 5.34 10.24
CA ALA A 13 2.21 4.02 9.71
C ALA A 13 3.37 4.04 8.70
N LEU A 14 3.31 4.90 7.68
CA LEU A 14 4.37 5.09 6.70
C LEU A 14 5.07 6.44 6.91
N ASP A 15 6.40 6.41 7.06
CA ASP A 15 7.23 7.61 7.09
C ASP A 15 8.31 7.53 5.99
N PRO A 16 8.00 8.02 4.76
CA PRO A 16 8.87 7.85 3.61
C PRO A 16 9.96 8.92 3.60
N ALA A 17 11.05 8.66 4.32
CA ALA A 17 12.21 9.55 4.39
C ALA A 17 13.15 9.42 3.17
N THR A 18 14.26 10.18 3.19
CA THR A 18 15.29 10.21 2.16
C THR A 18 15.73 8.80 1.74
N GLY A 19 15.75 8.55 0.42
CA GLY A 19 16.17 7.28 -0.17
C GLY A 19 15.09 6.21 -0.22
N SER A 20 13.92 6.44 0.39
CA SER A 20 12.81 5.50 0.32
C SER A 20 12.13 5.50 -1.06
N ARG A 21 11.78 4.29 -1.54
CA ARG A 21 10.95 4.06 -2.72
C ARG A 21 9.88 3.04 -2.36
N VAL A 22 8.62 3.47 -2.34
CA VAL A 22 7.52 2.66 -1.81
C VAL A 22 6.42 2.52 -2.86
N LEU A 23 6.12 1.29 -3.25
CA LEU A 23 4.85 0.90 -3.83
C LEU A 23 3.99 0.30 -2.72
N ALA A 24 2.83 0.90 -2.43
CA ALA A 24 1.88 0.44 -1.43
C ALA A 24 0.51 0.21 -2.07
N GLU A 25 0.12 -1.04 -2.31
CA GLU A 25 -1.14 -1.36 -3.01
C GLU A 25 -1.98 -2.39 -2.27
N GLY A 26 -3.31 -2.29 -2.38
CA GLY A 26 -4.24 -3.25 -1.77
C GLY A 26 -4.15 -3.36 -0.24
N ASN A 27 -3.57 -2.39 0.46
CA ASN A 27 -3.51 -2.39 1.93
C ASN A 27 -4.81 -1.83 2.52
N TYR A 28 -5.10 -2.19 3.76
CA TYR A 28 -6.28 -1.74 4.48
C TYR A 28 -5.86 -0.98 5.74
N PHE A 29 -6.23 0.30 5.82
CA PHE A 29 -5.98 1.15 6.98
C PHE A 29 -7.31 1.40 7.71
N ASN A 30 -7.40 0.92 8.95
CA ASN A 30 -8.56 1.08 9.81
C ASN A 30 -8.17 1.83 11.10
N ALA A 31 -8.82 2.96 11.36
CA ALA A 31 -8.54 3.81 12.51
C ALA A 31 -7.03 4.15 12.66
N VAL A 32 -6.37 4.49 11.55
CA VAL A 32 -4.97 4.91 11.51
C VAL A 32 -4.91 6.43 11.41
N LYS A 33 -4.44 7.11 12.47
CA LYS A 33 -4.43 8.58 12.55
C LYS A 33 -3.65 9.21 11.39
N THR A 34 -2.46 8.71 11.11
CA THR A 34 -1.60 9.19 10.01
C THR A 34 -1.10 8.01 9.17
N PRO A 35 -1.86 7.55 8.16
CA PRO A 35 -1.45 6.42 7.32
C PRO A 35 -0.10 6.65 6.62
N SER A 36 0.15 7.88 6.19
CA SER A 36 1.46 8.33 5.72
C SER A 36 1.74 9.74 6.23
N THR A 37 2.97 10.02 6.63
CA THR A 37 3.43 11.38 6.97
C THR A 37 3.52 12.26 5.71
N GLY A 38 3.69 11.65 4.53
CA GLY A 38 3.84 12.35 3.27
C GLY A 38 5.16 13.09 3.11
N ASP A 39 6.21 12.68 3.84
CA ASP A 39 7.55 13.26 3.68
C ASP A 39 7.96 13.23 2.19
N THR A 40 8.28 14.41 1.66
CA THR A 40 8.63 14.63 0.26
C THR A 40 10.06 14.21 -0.06
N ALA A 41 10.87 13.89 0.96
CA ALA A 41 12.19 13.32 0.77
C ALA A 41 12.15 11.87 0.25
N GLY A 42 11.04 11.16 0.45
CA GLY A 42 10.78 9.84 -0.10
C GLY A 42 9.99 9.87 -1.41
N THR A 43 9.96 8.73 -2.11
CA THR A 43 9.18 8.56 -3.35
C THR A 43 8.14 7.48 -3.16
N VAL A 44 6.86 7.85 -3.15
CA VAL A 44 5.75 6.94 -2.86
C VAL A 44 4.74 6.87 -4.00
N PHE A 45 4.30 5.65 -4.29
CA PHE A 45 3.10 5.37 -5.06
C PHE A 45 2.16 4.50 -4.22
N ALA A 46 1.06 5.07 -3.75
CA ALA A 46 0.03 4.39 -2.97
C ALA A 46 -1.36 4.75 -3.54
N PRO A 47 -1.85 4.00 -4.54
CA PRO A 47 -3.07 4.38 -5.23
C PRO A 47 -4.30 4.27 -4.31
N THR A 48 -5.25 5.18 -4.51
CA THR A 48 -6.56 5.21 -3.82
C THR A 48 -7.73 5.35 -4.81
N SER A 49 -7.45 5.31 -6.12
CA SER A 49 -8.44 5.47 -7.19
C SER A 49 -8.10 4.59 -8.40
N SER A 50 -9.11 4.31 -9.22
CA SER A 50 -8.95 3.55 -10.47
C SER A 50 -8.02 4.24 -11.47
N THR A 51 -8.01 5.58 -11.51
CA THR A 51 -7.10 6.36 -12.36
C THR A 51 -5.65 6.12 -11.97
N MET A 52 -5.33 6.12 -10.66
CA MET A 52 -3.99 5.82 -10.19
C MET A 52 -3.62 4.35 -10.46
N ASN A 53 -4.55 3.42 -10.24
CA ASN A 53 -4.34 1.99 -10.49
C ASN A 53 -3.85 1.72 -11.92
N ALA A 54 -4.45 2.40 -12.91
CA ALA A 54 -4.11 2.24 -14.32
C ALA A 54 -2.67 2.65 -14.66
N GLN A 55 -2.04 3.53 -13.87
CA GLN A 55 -0.67 4.00 -14.11
C GLN A 55 0.37 2.87 -13.95
N CYS A 56 0.04 1.80 -13.23
CA CYS A 56 0.93 0.65 -13.06
C CYS A 56 1.05 -0.23 -14.31
N SER A 57 0.07 -0.19 -15.22
CA SER A 57 0.01 -1.08 -16.38
C SER A 57 1.26 -0.98 -17.26
N SER A 58 1.76 0.23 -17.50
CA SER A 58 2.95 0.47 -18.35
C SER A 58 4.25 -0.12 -17.77
N THR A 59 4.35 -0.23 -16.45
CA THR A 59 5.60 -0.59 -15.76
C THR A 59 5.56 -2.01 -15.21
N LEU A 60 4.46 -2.34 -14.52
CA LEU A 60 4.27 -3.62 -13.85
C LEU A 60 3.58 -4.66 -14.75
N GLY A 61 3.00 -4.24 -15.88
CA GLY A 61 2.23 -5.13 -16.77
C GLY A 61 0.84 -5.50 -16.22
N ARG A 62 0.41 -4.83 -15.14
CA ARG A 62 -0.90 -4.98 -14.49
C ARG A 62 -1.32 -3.67 -13.86
N ASN A 63 -2.63 -3.50 -13.66
CA ASN A 63 -3.12 -2.42 -12.82
C ASN A 63 -2.70 -2.68 -11.36
N CYS A 64 -2.42 -1.61 -10.62
CA CYS A 64 -2.29 -1.69 -9.17
C CYS A 64 -3.66 -1.84 -8.52
N VAL A 65 -3.67 -2.20 -7.25
CA VAL A 65 -4.90 -2.26 -6.44
C VAL A 65 -4.93 -1.10 -5.45
N ALA A 66 -6.07 -0.42 -5.37
CA ALA A 66 -6.23 0.73 -4.47
C ALA A 66 -6.12 0.30 -3.00
N ASN A 67 -5.57 1.17 -2.15
CA ASN A 67 -5.63 1.01 -0.71
C ASN A 67 -6.99 1.48 -0.18
N THR A 68 -7.46 0.84 0.90
CA THR A 68 -8.68 1.22 1.60
C THR A 68 -8.33 2.03 2.85
N LEU A 69 -8.93 3.22 2.99
CA LEU A 69 -8.82 4.08 4.18
C LEU A 69 -10.20 4.15 4.84
N THR A 70 -10.34 3.64 6.06
CA THR A 70 -11.63 3.58 6.77
C THR A 70 -11.48 3.81 8.28
N GLY A 71 -12.59 3.80 9.01
CA GLY A 71 -12.60 3.92 10.47
C GLY A 71 -12.06 5.25 10.98
N GLY A 72 -12.22 6.32 10.18
CA GLY A 72 -11.66 7.64 10.48
C GLY A 72 -10.15 7.75 10.24
N SER A 73 -9.57 6.85 9.43
CA SER A 73 -8.15 6.95 9.04
C SER A 73 -7.86 8.26 8.30
N GLY A 74 -6.64 8.76 8.45
CA GLY A 74 -6.13 9.91 7.70
C GLY A 74 -5.94 9.63 6.20
N THR A 75 -5.24 10.52 5.51
CA THR A 75 -4.97 10.42 4.06
C THR A 75 -3.58 9.85 3.77
N LEU A 76 -3.29 9.66 2.47
CA LEU A 76 -1.97 9.30 1.93
C LEU A 76 -1.42 10.47 1.10
N PRO A 77 -0.92 11.55 1.72
CA PRO A 77 -0.35 12.68 1.00
C PRO A 77 0.91 12.28 0.23
N ASN A 78 1.20 13.00 -0.87
CA ASN A 78 2.41 12.86 -1.68
C ASN A 78 2.69 11.43 -2.19
N ALA A 79 1.64 10.64 -2.44
CA ALA A 79 1.73 9.22 -2.76
C ALA A 79 1.36 8.87 -4.21
N ALA A 80 1.49 9.81 -5.16
CA ALA A 80 1.13 9.60 -6.58
C ALA A 80 2.35 9.53 -7.52
N SER A 81 3.56 9.36 -6.99
CA SER A 81 4.79 9.43 -7.79
C SER A 81 5.03 8.15 -8.59
N THR A 82 4.85 8.21 -9.91
CA THR A 82 5.14 7.07 -10.80
C THR A 82 6.62 6.71 -10.86
N ALA A 83 7.51 7.59 -10.38
CA ALA A 83 8.93 7.27 -10.20
C ALA A 83 9.18 6.22 -9.10
N ALA A 84 8.22 5.99 -8.20
CA ALA A 84 8.31 4.88 -7.25
C ALA A 84 8.11 3.54 -7.96
N ILE A 85 7.13 3.42 -8.86
CA ILE A 85 6.82 2.16 -9.55
C ILE A 85 7.86 1.76 -10.59
N SER A 86 8.52 2.74 -11.24
CA SER A 86 9.57 2.47 -12.25
C SER A 86 10.78 1.71 -11.71
N ALA A 87 11.00 1.76 -10.39
CA ALA A 87 12.07 1.01 -9.72
C ALA A 87 11.77 -0.50 -9.58
N PHE A 88 10.50 -0.93 -9.71
CA PHE A 88 10.08 -2.31 -9.51
C PHE A 88 10.07 -3.11 -10.81
N ALA A 89 11.26 -3.49 -11.28
CA ALA A 89 11.43 -4.24 -12.52
C ALA A 89 11.45 -5.77 -12.35
N ALA A 90 11.63 -6.27 -11.13
CA ALA A 90 11.76 -7.71 -10.86
C ALA A 90 10.47 -8.47 -11.18
N SER A 91 10.61 -9.65 -11.80
CA SER A 91 9.49 -10.51 -12.21
C SER A 91 8.54 -10.81 -11.06
N VAL A 92 9.07 -11.09 -9.87
CA VAL A 92 8.30 -11.38 -8.66
C VAL A 92 7.35 -10.25 -8.25
N VAL A 93 7.69 -8.99 -8.55
CA VAL A 93 6.81 -7.84 -8.25
C VAL A 93 5.74 -7.68 -9.32
N LYS A 94 6.10 -7.90 -10.58
CA LYS A 94 5.17 -7.83 -11.72
C LYS A 94 4.13 -8.94 -11.65
N SER A 95 4.52 -10.14 -11.23
CA SER A 95 3.64 -11.29 -11.05
C SER A 95 2.92 -11.33 -9.69
N ALA A 96 3.07 -10.30 -8.85
CA ALA A 96 2.40 -10.28 -7.55
C ALA A 96 0.87 -10.28 -7.73
N SER A 97 0.20 -11.23 -7.08
CA SER A 97 -1.25 -11.28 -7.00
C SER A 97 -1.69 -10.47 -5.79
N VAL A 98 -2.35 -9.34 -6.04
CA VAL A 98 -2.82 -8.44 -4.99
C VAL A 98 -4.32 -8.66 -4.82
N MET A 99 -4.73 -9.13 -3.64
CA MET A 99 -6.13 -9.42 -3.34
C MET A 99 -6.93 -8.12 -3.17
N ASP A 100 -8.26 -8.24 -3.24
CA ASP A 100 -9.17 -7.14 -2.92
C ASP A 100 -8.90 -6.64 -1.49
N PRO A 101 -8.60 -5.33 -1.29
CA PRO A 101 -8.34 -4.78 0.03
C PRO A 101 -9.46 -5.07 1.03
N ALA A 102 -10.73 -5.21 0.61
CA ALA A 102 -11.84 -5.54 1.51
C ALA A 102 -11.70 -6.92 2.18
N SER A 103 -10.96 -7.86 1.57
CA SER A 103 -10.68 -9.18 2.14
C SER A 103 -9.46 -9.21 3.06
N VAL A 104 -8.64 -8.15 3.05
CA VAL A 104 -7.39 -8.08 3.81
C VAL A 104 -7.60 -8.19 5.32
N PRO A 105 -8.58 -7.52 5.97
CA PRO A 105 -8.75 -7.62 7.41
C PRO A 105 -9.02 -9.06 7.89
N SER A 106 -9.98 -9.76 7.27
CA SER A 106 -10.31 -11.13 7.65
C SER A 106 -9.17 -12.10 7.33
N TYR A 107 -8.53 -11.94 6.18
CA TYR A 107 -7.39 -12.77 5.79
C TYR A 107 -6.21 -12.58 6.75
N ALA A 108 -5.80 -11.34 7.02
CA ALA A 108 -4.67 -11.05 7.91
C ALA A 108 -4.91 -11.57 9.33
N LEU A 109 -6.10 -11.36 9.90
CA LEU A 109 -6.43 -11.84 11.25
C LEU A 109 -6.45 -13.37 11.36
N ALA A 110 -6.76 -14.08 10.28
CA ALA A 110 -6.75 -15.54 10.25
C ALA A 110 -5.37 -16.15 9.94
N ASN A 111 -4.48 -15.38 9.30
CA ASN A 111 -3.26 -15.93 8.68
C ASN A 111 -1.94 -15.36 9.21
N ALA A 112 -1.94 -14.22 9.92
CA ALA A 112 -0.72 -13.55 10.38
C ALA A 112 -0.46 -13.76 11.88
N GLY A 113 0.75 -14.23 12.22
CA GLY A 113 1.20 -14.38 13.59
C GLY A 113 1.81 -15.75 13.89
N LEU A 114 2.41 -15.88 15.07
CA LEU A 114 2.96 -17.15 15.53
C LEU A 114 1.86 -18.19 15.76
N GLY A 115 2.15 -19.44 15.42
CA GLY A 115 1.21 -20.56 15.59
C GLY A 115 0.20 -20.73 14.46
N ILE A 116 0.27 -19.88 13.42
CA ILE A 116 -0.53 -20.01 12.21
C ILE A 116 0.36 -20.62 11.12
N ILE A 117 -0.05 -21.76 10.56
CA ILE A 117 0.67 -22.50 9.52
C ILE A 117 -0.23 -22.58 8.30
N ASN A 118 0.21 -21.99 7.19
CA ASN A 118 -0.52 -21.90 5.93
C ASN A 118 0.27 -22.57 4.80
#